data_AF-A0A3M1FUZ7-F1
#
_entry.id   AF-A0A3M1FUZ7-F1
#
_cell.length_a   1.000
_cell.length_b   1.000
_cell.length_c   1.000
_cell.angle_alpha   90.00
_cell.angle_beta   90.00
_cell.angle_gamma   90.00
#
_symmetry.space_group_name_H-M   'P 1'
#
loop_
_entity.id
_entity.type
_entity.pdbx_description
1 polymer ?
#
loop_
_entity_poly.entity_id
_entity_poly.type
_entity_poly.pdbx_seq_one_letter_code
_entity_poly.pdbx_strand_id
1 'polypeptide(L)'
;PQSPPLLCISPPAHSFLNSTFVNLERFRQREGEPVLWIHPQDAAPRQITDGEMVEVRNERGYVRLQARITEDIMPGVVLAPGVWWAKFSPDGRNINQLVPQDETDMGGSPVFYSLAVDVVPLRIPMLT
;
A
#
# COMPACT_ATOMS: atom_id res chain seq x y z
N PRO A 1 -19.45 12.35 -5.56
CA PRO A 1 -19.51 11.16 -4.69
C PRO A 1 -18.10 10.69 -4.33
N GLN A 2 -17.84 10.35 -3.08
CA GLN A 2 -16.56 9.75 -2.68
C GLN A 2 -16.46 8.35 -3.28
N SER A 3 -15.31 7.99 -3.85
CA SER A 3 -15.10 6.62 -4.37
C SER A 3 -15.18 5.61 -3.21
N PRO A 4 -15.75 4.42 -3.43
CA PRO A 4 -15.87 3.41 -2.36
C PRO A 4 -14.49 2.91 -1.91
N PRO A 5 -14.31 2.44 -0.67
CA PRO A 5 -13.03 1.90 -0.22
C PRO A 5 -12.61 0.69 -1.05
N LEU A 6 -11.30 0.46 -1.16
CA LEU A 6 -10.69 -0.66 -1.88
C LEU A 6 -10.19 -1.71 -0.89
N LEU A 7 -10.24 -2.98 -1.27
CA LEU A 7 -9.61 -4.04 -0.50
C LEU A 7 -8.10 -3.99 -0.70
N CYS A 8 -7.33 -3.97 0.39
CA CYS A 8 -5.87 -3.96 0.35
C CYS A 8 -5.31 -5.34 0.69
N ILE A 9 -4.41 -5.82 -0.15
CA ILE A 9 -3.61 -7.02 0.08
C ILE A 9 -2.12 -6.68 0.09
N SER A 10 -1.34 -7.40 0.89
CA SER A 10 0.10 -7.16 1.07
C SER A 10 0.93 -8.44 0.89
N PRO A 11 0.95 -9.04 -0.32
CA PRO A 11 1.76 -10.23 -0.56
C PRO A 11 3.26 -9.92 -0.37
N PRO A 12 4.10 -10.93 -0.13
CA PRO A 12 5.55 -10.73 -0.05
C PRO A 12 6.11 -10.05 -1.30
N ALA A 13 7.03 -9.10 -1.10
CA ALA A 13 7.83 -8.53 -2.20
C ALA A 13 8.78 -9.60 -2.77
N HIS A 14 9.10 -9.50 -4.06
CA HIS A 14 9.79 -10.56 -4.78
C HIS A 14 11.20 -10.85 -4.22
N SER A 15 11.93 -9.81 -3.82
CA SER A 15 13.30 -9.91 -3.30
C SER A 15 13.38 -9.90 -1.77
N PHE A 16 12.24 -9.85 -1.07
CA PHE A 16 12.19 -9.87 0.40
C PHE A 16 11.57 -11.17 0.91
N LEU A 17 11.97 -11.57 2.12
CA LEU A 17 11.28 -12.62 2.87
C LEU A 17 10.67 -11.98 4.12
N ASN A 18 9.42 -11.55 4.03
CA ASN A 18 8.80 -10.66 5.01
C ASN A 18 9.68 -9.41 5.22
N SER A 19 10.19 -9.19 6.44
CA SER A 19 11.13 -8.11 6.77
C SER A 19 12.61 -8.50 6.64
N THR A 20 12.92 -9.75 6.32
CA THR A 20 14.30 -10.22 6.09
C THR A 20 14.75 -9.78 4.70
N PHE A 21 16.06 -9.54 4.56
CA PHE A 21 16.74 -9.10 3.34
C PHE A 21 16.49 -7.65 2.91
N VAL A 22 15.53 -6.94 3.53
CA VAL A 22 15.33 -5.49 3.35
C VAL A 22 16.58 -4.69 3.74
N ASN A 23 17.44 -5.20 4.62
CA ASN A 23 18.72 -4.59 4.98
C ASN A 23 19.77 -4.60 3.85
N LEU A 24 19.62 -5.47 2.85
CA LEU A 24 20.58 -5.60 1.75
C LEU A 24 20.22 -4.63 0.62
N GLU A 25 21.13 -3.70 0.32
CA GLU A 25 20.92 -2.66 -0.67
C GLU A 25 20.57 -3.20 -2.06
N ARG A 26 21.27 -4.24 -2.52
CA ARG A 26 21.00 -4.90 -3.80
C ARG A 26 19.55 -5.38 -3.96
N PHE A 27 18.89 -5.76 -2.87
CA PHE A 27 17.51 -6.25 -2.91
C PHE A 27 16.52 -5.09 -2.86
N ARG A 28 16.82 -4.04 -2.07
CA ARG A 28 16.05 -2.79 -2.14
C ARG A 28 16.09 -2.17 -3.53
N GLN A 29 17.26 -2.10 -4.16
CA GLN A 29 17.41 -1.58 -5.52
C GLN A 29 16.64 -2.39 -6.57
N ARG A 30 16.46 -3.72 -6.36
CA ARG A 30 15.65 -4.57 -7.23
C ARG A 30 14.15 -4.35 -7.05
N GLU A 31 13.69 -4.13 -5.82
CA GLU A 31 12.28 -3.80 -5.55
C GLU A 31 11.95 -2.34 -5.89
N GLY A 32 12.95 -1.46 -5.92
CA GLY A 32 12.78 -0.02 -6.16
C GLY A 32 12.37 0.69 -4.88
N GLU A 33 11.11 1.12 -4.83
CA GLU A 33 10.52 1.88 -3.73
C GLU A 33 9.20 1.26 -3.27
N PRO A 34 8.66 1.64 -2.09
CA PRO A 34 7.33 1.19 -1.67
C PRO A 34 6.24 1.63 -2.65
N VAL A 35 5.60 0.67 -3.31
CA VAL A 35 4.57 0.90 -4.33
C VAL A 35 3.18 0.42 -3.89
N LEU A 36 2.15 1.01 -4.48
CA LEU A 36 0.77 0.52 -4.44
C LEU A 36 0.31 0.23 -5.88
N TRP A 37 -0.01 -1.02 -6.17
CA TRP A 37 -0.60 -1.40 -7.44
C TRP A 37 -2.10 -1.12 -7.39
N ILE A 38 -2.62 -0.44 -8.40
CA ILE A 38 -4.02 -0.05 -8.50
C ILE A 38 -4.51 -0.23 -9.94
N HIS A 39 -5.73 -0.76 -10.09
CA HIS A 39 -6.32 -0.92 -11.41
C HIS A 39 -6.69 0.44 -12.03
N PRO A 40 -6.57 0.64 -13.36
CA PRO A 40 -6.96 1.88 -14.03
C PRO A 40 -8.39 2.35 -13.71
N GLN A 41 -9.33 1.42 -13.57
CA GLN A 41 -10.73 1.73 -13.23
C GLN A 41 -10.91 2.32 -11.83
N ASP A 42 -10.00 2.04 -10.90
CA ASP A 42 -10.04 2.61 -9.55
C ASP A 42 -9.20 3.88 -9.43
N ALA A 43 -8.10 3.96 -10.19
CA ALA A 43 -7.24 5.13 -10.24
C ALA A 43 -7.91 6.34 -10.91
N ALA A 44 -8.61 6.13 -12.03
CA ALA A 44 -9.27 7.18 -12.80
C ALA A 44 -10.28 8.03 -12.00
N PRO A 45 -11.27 7.45 -11.28
CA PRO A 45 -12.20 8.23 -10.47
C PRO A 45 -11.53 8.90 -9.25
N ARG A 46 -10.32 8.46 -8.87
CA ARG A 46 -9.50 9.05 -7.79
C ARG A 46 -8.52 10.10 -8.29
N GLN A 47 -8.45 10.34 -9.60
CA GLN A 47 -7.50 11.27 -10.23
C GLN A 47 -6.03 10.93 -9.89
N ILE A 48 -5.72 9.63 -9.79
CA ILE A 48 -4.37 9.14 -9.53
C ILE A 48 -3.69 8.85 -10.87
N THR A 49 -2.45 9.31 -11.01
CA THR A 49 -1.59 9.03 -12.16
C THR A 49 -0.48 8.04 -11.82
N ASP A 50 0.04 7.35 -12.83
CA ASP A 50 1.13 6.39 -12.63
C ASP A 50 2.41 7.11 -12.16
N GLY A 51 3.10 6.54 -11.18
CA GLY A 51 4.27 7.13 -10.54
C GLY A 51 3.96 8.23 -9.52
N GLU A 52 2.69 8.61 -9.33
CA GLU A 52 2.29 9.63 -8.37
C GLU A 52 2.34 9.09 -6.93
N MET A 53 2.77 9.93 -5.99
CA MET A 53 2.66 9.58 -4.57
C MET A 53 1.21 9.61 -4.13
N VAL A 54 0.78 8.56 -3.44
CA VAL A 54 -0.56 8.43 -2.86
C VAL A 54 -0.49 8.24 -1.35
N GLU A 55 -1.55 8.68 -0.68
CA GLU A 55 -1.83 8.33 0.71
C GLU A 55 -2.87 7.19 0.73
N VAL A 56 -2.48 6.05 1.29
CA VAL A 56 -3.37 4.93 1.59
C VAL A 56 -3.75 5.03 3.05
N ARG A 57 -5.04 5.06 3.37
CA ARG A 57 -5.50 5.37 4.72
C ARG A 57 -6.76 4.64 5.15
N ASN A 58 -6.91 4.51 6.45
CA ASN A 58 -8.11 4.09 7.14
C ASN A 58 -8.17 4.76 8.53
N GLU A 59 -9.07 4.30 9.40
CA GLU A 59 -9.23 4.82 10.76
C GLU A 59 -7.99 4.68 11.66
N ARG A 60 -7.04 3.80 11.32
CA ARG A 60 -5.80 3.56 12.09
C ARG A 60 -4.66 4.49 11.68
N GLY A 61 -4.78 5.16 10.54
CA GLY A 61 -3.80 6.12 10.05
C GLY A 61 -3.61 6.06 8.54
N TYR A 62 -2.38 6.31 8.11
CA TYR A 62 -2.04 6.34 6.70
C TYR A 62 -0.62 5.82 6.44
N VAL A 63 -0.34 5.47 5.18
CA VAL A 63 1.00 5.21 4.64
C VAL A 63 1.15 5.90 3.29
N ARG A 64 2.38 6.27 2.92
CA ARG A 64 2.66 6.88 1.62
C ARG A 64 3.39 5.91 0.71
N LEU A 65 2.83 5.69 -0.48
CA LEU A 65 3.33 4.75 -1.48
C LEU A 65 3.30 5.42 -2.86
N GLN A 66 4.16 4.98 -3.78
CA GLN A 66 4.06 5.38 -5.17
C GLN A 66 3.00 4.54 -5.89
N ALA A 67 2.08 5.17 -6.63
CA ALA A 67 1.10 4.47 -7.42
C ALA A 67 1.74 3.79 -8.63
N ARG A 68 1.43 2.51 -8.83
CA ARG A 68 1.68 1.79 -10.07
C ARG A 68 0.33 1.39 -10.67
N ILE A 69 -0.05 2.02 -11.76
CA ILE A 69 -1.29 1.72 -12.47
C ILE A 69 -1.06 0.50 -13.36
N THR A 70 -1.83 -0.58 -13.14
CA THR A 70 -1.70 -1.82 -13.93
C THR A 70 -3.01 -2.58 -14.01
N GLU A 71 -3.23 -3.29 -15.12
CA GLU A 71 -4.34 -4.24 -15.29
C GLU A 71 -4.05 -5.62 -14.65
N ASP A 72 -2.86 -5.83 -14.09
CA ASP A 72 -2.46 -7.09 -13.42
C ASP A 72 -3.13 -7.32 -12.05
N ILE A 73 -4.05 -6.44 -11.65
CA ILE A 73 -4.81 -6.51 -10.40
C ILE A 73 -6.30 -6.29 -10.65
N MET A 74 -7.16 -6.97 -9.89
CA MET A 74 -8.61 -6.84 -10.06
C MET A 74 -9.10 -5.43 -9.65
N PRO A 75 -10.09 -4.86 -10.36
CA PRO A 75 -10.83 -3.69 -9.87
C PRO A 75 -11.40 -3.93 -8.46
N GLY A 76 -11.39 -2.89 -7.63
CA GLY A 76 -11.80 -2.96 -6.22
C GLY A 76 -10.70 -3.45 -5.27
N VAL A 77 -9.51 -3.82 -5.78
CA VAL A 77 -8.39 -4.33 -5.00
C VAL A 77 -7.13 -3.50 -5.26
N VAL A 78 -6.35 -3.23 -4.21
CA VAL A 78 -5.01 -2.65 -4.28
C VAL A 78 -4.00 -3.58 -3.62
N LEU A 79 -2.78 -3.58 -4.14
CA LEU A 79 -1.70 -4.46 -3.68
C LEU A 79 -0.48 -3.64 -3.29
N ALA A 80 -0.04 -3.79 -2.05
CA ALA A 80 1.17 -3.15 -1.51
C ALA A 80 2.21 -4.24 -1.19
N PRO A 81 3.14 -4.55 -2.10
CA PRO A 81 4.02 -5.70 -1.95
C PRO A 81 5.08 -5.48 -0.87
N GLY A 82 5.24 -6.49 -0.03
CA GLY A 82 6.28 -6.58 0.99
C GLY A 82 6.04 -5.74 2.24
N VAL A 83 6.85 -6.03 3.27
CA VAL A 83 6.91 -5.23 4.50
C VAL A 83 8.20 -4.43 4.48
N TRP A 84 8.13 -3.23 3.90
CA TRP A 84 9.24 -2.29 3.91
C TRP A 84 9.57 -1.89 5.34
N TRP A 85 10.87 -1.81 5.65
CA TRP A 85 11.30 -1.24 6.92
C TRP A 85 10.97 0.25 6.95
N ALA A 86 10.38 0.71 8.05
CA ALA A 86 9.98 2.11 8.25
C ALA A 86 11.02 3.13 7.77
N LYS A 87 12.31 2.94 8.10
CA LYS A 87 13.41 3.85 7.70
C LYS A 87 13.66 3.95 6.19
N PHE A 88 13.08 3.07 5.39
CA PHE A 88 13.15 3.08 3.93
C PHE A 88 11.80 3.41 3.28
N SER A 89 10.79 3.76 4.09
CA SER A 89 9.50 4.24 3.60
C SER A 89 9.45 5.77 3.62
N PRO A 90 8.77 6.43 2.65
CA PRO A 90 8.74 7.88 2.53
C PRO A 90 8.26 8.63 3.78
N ASP A 91 7.37 8.02 4.57
CA ASP A 91 6.77 8.61 5.76
C ASP A 91 7.08 7.85 7.05
N GLY A 92 8.06 6.94 7.03
CA GLY A 92 8.43 6.16 8.22
C GLY A 92 7.44 5.04 8.57
N ARG A 93 6.50 4.69 7.68
CA ARG A 93 5.45 3.70 7.92
C ARG A 93 5.44 2.60 6.88
N ASN A 94 4.83 1.47 7.20
CA ASN A 94 4.63 0.37 6.26
C ASN A 94 3.16 -0.07 6.30
N ILE A 95 2.74 -0.85 5.30
CA ILE A 95 1.33 -1.19 5.10
C ILE A 95 0.68 -1.89 6.32
N ASN A 96 1.46 -2.60 7.14
CA ASN A 96 0.94 -3.24 8.35
C ASN A 96 0.45 -2.24 9.41
N GLN A 97 0.80 -0.95 9.29
CA GLN A 97 0.24 0.11 10.14
C GLN A 97 -1.29 0.22 10.01
N LEU A 98 -1.84 -0.16 8.86
CA LEU A 98 -3.28 -0.08 8.59
C LEU A 98 -4.02 -1.37 8.95
N VAL A 99 -3.30 -2.47 9.15
CA VAL A 99 -3.90 -3.79 9.40
C VAL A 99 -4.63 -3.80 10.75
N PRO A 100 -5.83 -4.39 10.84
CA PRO A 100 -6.53 -4.54 12.11
C PRO A 100 -5.75 -5.41 13.11
N GLN A 101 -5.82 -5.04 14.39
CA GLN A 101 -5.21 -5.77 15.50
C GLN A 101 -6.19 -6.73 16.19
N ASP A 102 -7.17 -7.19 15.41
CA ASP A 102 -8.25 -8.08 15.86
C ASP A 102 -8.01 -9.49 15.34
N GLU A 103 -8.73 -10.45 15.90
CA GLU A 103 -8.71 -11.85 15.49
C GLU A 103 -10.04 -12.24 14.85
N THR A 104 -10.03 -13.33 14.07
CA THR A 104 -11.27 -13.92 13.54
C THR A 104 -12.16 -14.42 14.68
N ASP A 105 -13.46 -14.21 14.51
CA ASP A 105 -14.51 -14.67 15.43
C ASP A 105 -14.51 -16.19 15.64
N MET A 106 -14.08 -16.94 14.62
CA MET A 106 -13.79 -18.37 14.71
C MET A 106 -12.29 -18.63 14.60
N GLY A 107 -11.71 -19.29 15.61
CA GLY A 107 -10.34 -19.81 15.57
C GLY A 107 -9.21 -18.84 15.90
N GLY A 108 -9.48 -17.57 16.23
CA GLY A 108 -8.47 -16.64 16.76
C GLY A 108 -7.33 -16.32 15.79
N SER A 109 -7.61 -16.33 14.49
CA SER A 109 -6.60 -16.13 13.45
C SER A 109 -6.47 -14.65 13.06
N PRO A 110 -5.33 -14.18 12.53
CA PRO A 110 -5.15 -12.79 12.14
C PRO A 110 -5.94 -12.42 10.87
N VAL A 111 -6.37 -11.17 10.76
CA VAL A 111 -7.23 -10.65 9.68
C VAL A 111 -6.47 -9.80 8.63
N PHE A 112 -5.25 -10.19 8.28
CA PHE A 112 -4.33 -9.41 7.41
C PHE A 112 -4.93 -8.95 6.08
N TYR A 113 -5.79 -9.75 5.47
CA TYR A 113 -6.37 -9.48 4.14
C TYR A 113 -7.82 -8.97 4.20
N SER A 114 -8.31 -8.60 5.39
CA SER A 114 -9.60 -7.96 5.60
C SER A 114 -9.40 -6.46 5.82
N LEU A 115 -8.65 -5.82 4.93
CA LEU A 115 -8.24 -4.42 5.07
C LEU A 115 -8.91 -3.56 4.00
N ALA A 116 -9.89 -2.74 4.41
CA ALA A 116 -10.49 -1.73 3.55
C ALA A 116 -9.72 -0.40 3.68
N VAL A 117 -9.38 0.23 2.55
CA VAL A 117 -8.61 1.48 2.52
C VAL A 117 -9.20 2.49 1.54
N ASP A 118 -9.07 3.76 1.89
CA ASP A 118 -9.15 4.85 0.94
C ASP A 118 -7.78 5.12 0.34
N VAL A 119 -7.76 5.51 -0.93
CA VAL A 119 -6.53 5.91 -1.65
C VAL A 119 -6.76 7.29 -2.24
N VAL A 120 -5.88 8.24 -1.91
CA VAL A 120 -5.97 9.62 -2.40
C VAL A 120 -4.62 10.12 -2.93
N PRO A 121 -4.60 10.97 -3.96
CA PRO A 121 -3.38 11.65 -4.40
C PRO A 121 -2.73 12.45 -3.27
N LEU A 122 -1.41 12.34 -3.12
CA LEU A 122 -0.67 13.15 -2.17
C LEU A 122 -0.43 14.55 -2.74
N ARG A 123 -1.32 15.49 -2.43
CA ARG A 123 -1.11 16.89 -2.78
C ARG A 123 -0.05 17.50 -1.87
N ILE A 124 1.19 17.58 -2.36
CA ILE A 124 2.22 18.38 -1.69
C ILE A 124 1.89 19.86 -1.99
N PRO A 125 1.58 20.70 -0.99
CA PRO A 125 1.45 22.12 -1.24
C PRO A 125 2.80 22.63 -1.74
N MET A 126 2.83 23.23 -2.94
CA MET A 126 4.02 23.95 -3.41
C MET A 126 4.31 25.06 -2.41
N LEU A 127 5.46 24.98 -1.74
CA LEU A 127 5.99 26.11 -0.97
C LEU A 127 6.18 27.26 -1.98
N THR A 128 5.38 28.31 -1.84
CA THR A 128 5.51 29.56 -2.60
C THR A 128 6.49 30.47 -1.89
#